data_AF-A0A6G6K2A4-F1
#
_entry.id   AF-A0A6G6K2A4-F1
#
_cell.length_a   1.000
_cell.length_b   1.000
_cell.length_c   1.000
_cell.angle_alpha   90.00
_cell.angle_beta   90.00
_cell.angle_gamma   90.00
#
_symmetry.space_group_name_H-M   'P 1'
#
loop_
_entity.id
_entity.type
_entity.pdbx_description
1 polymer ?
#
loop_
_entity_poly.entity_id
_entity_poly.type
_entity_poly.pdbx_seq_one_letter_code
_entity_poly.pdbx_strand_id
1 'polypeptide(L)'
;MSSADWKLFAHALHFVTPKDIANYCPDDPGYPGYVREFTSILKSRRPPTSSNFELTETINLTLWGKAEEERAPERFRRFRIFTNAVAVMLYLSDEGPSETMPANYTAIALLDDAHALGDTELLSLLHPVFGELHRSTNNVLWGEDEKPFLTLGQLLLALMGHVPDADIQVWCDRLIAEESRSTRNNSTGEFLWTCTGFDQLHDRWKALVDLAFPTQTENESLLLLRAMLLA
;
A
#
# COMPACT_ATOMS: atom_id res chain seq x y z
N MET A 1 -0.52 23.87 1.91
CA MET A 1 0.23 22.82 1.17
C MET A 1 -0.73 21.67 0.97
N SER A 2 -0.75 21.05 -0.21
CA SER A 2 -1.54 19.82 -0.45
C SER A 2 -0.92 18.67 0.38
N SER A 3 -1.75 17.89 1.06
CA SER A 3 -1.38 16.74 1.89
C SER A 3 -0.76 15.60 1.07
N ALA A 4 -0.12 14.62 1.71
CA ALA A 4 0.70 13.63 1.00
C ALA A 4 -0.15 12.70 0.12
N ASP A 5 -1.30 12.29 0.61
CA ASP A 5 -2.36 11.58 -0.13
C ASP A 5 -2.74 12.27 -1.44
N TRP A 6 -2.99 13.59 -1.41
CA TRP A 6 -3.34 14.35 -2.61
C TRP A 6 -2.18 14.41 -3.62
N LYS A 7 -0.94 14.50 -3.14
CA LYS A 7 0.25 14.45 -4.00
C LYS A 7 0.39 13.07 -4.65
N LEU A 8 0.20 11.98 -3.90
CA LEU A 8 0.17 10.62 -4.44
C LEU A 8 -0.91 10.48 -5.52
N PHE A 9 -2.13 10.95 -5.25
CA PHE A 9 -3.24 10.92 -6.20
C PHE A 9 -2.93 11.72 -7.47
N ALA A 10 -2.40 12.93 -7.33
CA ALA A 10 -2.01 13.77 -8.46
C ALA A 10 -0.87 13.16 -9.29
N HIS A 11 0.12 12.54 -8.63
CA HIS A 11 1.22 11.80 -9.26
C HIS A 11 0.68 10.65 -10.09
N ALA A 12 -0.15 9.78 -9.49
CA ALA A 12 -0.72 8.62 -10.17
C ALA A 12 -1.58 9.03 -11.39
N LEU A 13 -2.39 10.09 -11.25
CA LEU A 13 -3.19 10.65 -12.35
C LEU A 13 -2.37 11.13 -13.54
N HIS A 14 -1.10 11.50 -13.36
CA HIS A 14 -0.27 11.99 -14.45
C HIS A 14 0.05 10.89 -15.47
N PHE A 15 0.14 9.62 -15.04
CA PHE A 15 0.62 8.51 -15.87
C PHE A 15 -0.49 7.67 -16.51
N VAL A 16 -1.72 7.81 -16.02
CA VAL A 16 -2.87 7.04 -16.49
C VAL A 16 -3.64 7.78 -17.58
N THR A 17 -4.09 7.03 -18.58
CA THR A 17 -4.86 7.50 -19.73
C THR A 17 -6.21 6.77 -19.79
N PRO A 18 -7.19 7.29 -20.57
CA PRO A 18 -8.44 6.58 -20.79
C PRO A 18 -8.27 5.18 -21.37
N LYS A 19 -7.18 4.93 -22.11
CA LYS A 19 -6.89 3.61 -22.68
C LYS A 19 -6.49 2.59 -21.63
N ASP A 20 -5.75 2.99 -20.58
CA ASP A 20 -5.40 2.06 -19.51
C ASP A 20 -6.66 1.66 -18.74
N ILE A 21 -7.57 2.60 -18.48
CA ILE A 21 -8.87 2.31 -17.86
C ILE A 21 -9.65 1.32 -18.72
N ALA A 22 -9.76 1.55 -20.03
CA ALA A 22 -10.47 0.65 -20.94
C ALA A 22 -9.82 -0.75 -21.05
N ASN A 23 -8.51 -0.85 -20.86
CA ASN A 23 -7.78 -2.11 -20.99
C ASN A 23 -7.73 -2.93 -19.69
N TYR A 24 -7.73 -2.27 -18.53
CA TYR A 24 -7.40 -2.90 -17.25
C TYR A 24 -8.53 -2.82 -16.21
N CYS A 25 -9.57 -2.01 -16.43
CA CYS A 25 -10.81 -2.22 -15.70
C CYS A 25 -11.41 -3.58 -16.12
N PRO A 26 -12.09 -4.29 -15.20
CA PRO A 26 -12.80 -5.51 -15.54
C PRO A 26 -13.78 -5.28 -16.69
N ASP A 27 -13.73 -6.14 -17.70
CA ASP A 27 -14.67 -6.12 -18.82
C ASP A 27 -15.90 -6.94 -18.41
N ASP A 28 -16.87 -6.29 -17.79
CA ASP A 28 -18.19 -6.88 -17.54
C ASP A 28 -19.18 -6.37 -18.61
N PRO A 29 -19.65 -7.24 -19.53
CA PRO A 29 -20.60 -6.89 -20.58
C PRO A 29 -21.95 -6.32 -20.08
N GLY A 30 -22.22 -6.30 -18.77
CA GLY A 30 -23.39 -5.68 -18.15
C GLY A 30 -23.09 -4.48 -17.23
N TYR A 31 -21.82 -4.24 -16.87
CA TYR A 31 -21.44 -3.24 -15.87
C TYR A 31 -20.37 -2.27 -16.41
N PRO A 32 -20.74 -1.28 -17.25
CA PRO A 32 -19.84 -0.19 -17.63
C PRO A 32 -19.45 0.73 -16.45
N GLY A 33 -19.90 0.39 -15.24
CA GLY A 33 -19.68 1.14 -14.01
C GLY A 33 -18.21 1.33 -13.69
N TYR A 34 -17.37 0.29 -13.77
CA TYR A 34 -15.94 0.39 -13.46
C TYR A 34 -15.24 1.44 -14.34
N VAL A 35 -15.38 1.31 -15.66
CA VAL A 35 -14.81 2.23 -16.63
C VAL A 35 -15.38 3.63 -16.43
N ARG A 36 -16.68 3.76 -16.15
CA ARG A 36 -17.33 5.06 -15.90
C ARG A 36 -16.75 5.75 -14.67
N GLU A 37 -16.64 5.06 -13.54
CA GLU A 37 -16.14 5.64 -12.28
C GLU A 37 -14.69 6.11 -12.43
N PHE A 38 -13.78 5.24 -12.89
CA PHE A 38 -12.37 5.62 -13.03
C PHE A 38 -12.16 6.65 -14.14
N THR A 39 -12.96 6.64 -15.21
CA THR A 39 -12.94 7.71 -16.22
C THR A 39 -13.42 9.03 -15.64
N SER A 40 -14.42 9.03 -14.77
CA SER A 40 -14.92 10.21 -14.07
C SER A 40 -13.85 10.82 -13.16
N ILE A 41 -13.17 9.98 -12.37
CA ILE A 41 -12.03 10.38 -11.53
C ILE A 41 -10.91 10.97 -12.38
N LEU A 42 -10.52 10.29 -13.47
CA LEU A 42 -9.47 10.76 -14.37
C LEU A 42 -9.80 12.13 -15.00
N LYS A 43 -11.05 12.32 -15.47
CA LYS A 43 -11.49 13.57 -16.10
C LYS A 43 -11.62 14.71 -15.11
N SER A 44 -12.20 14.46 -13.94
CA SER A 44 -12.43 15.49 -12.92
C SER A 44 -11.16 15.85 -12.15
N ARG A 45 -10.16 14.94 -12.13
CA ARG A 45 -8.97 15.00 -11.27
C ARG A 45 -9.32 15.18 -9.80
N ARG A 46 -10.47 14.65 -9.38
CA ARG A 46 -10.93 14.67 -8.00
C ARG A 46 -11.09 13.24 -7.49
N PRO A 47 -10.69 12.97 -6.24
CA PRO A 47 -10.93 11.68 -5.62
C PRO A 47 -12.44 11.48 -5.39
N PRO A 48 -12.89 10.22 -5.32
CA PRO A 48 -14.23 9.93 -4.81
C PRO A 48 -14.32 10.29 -3.33
N THR A 49 -15.50 10.71 -2.87
CA THR A 49 -15.77 11.04 -1.46
C THR A 49 -16.32 9.86 -0.66
N SER A 50 -16.83 8.83 -1.36
CA SER A 50 -17.43 7.64 -0.80
C SER A 50 -16.99 6.41 -1.58
N SER A 51 -17.00 5.25 -0.92
CA SER A 51 -16.76 3.97 -1.59
C SER A 51 -18.03 3.47 -2.29
N ASN A 52 -17.86 2.74 -3.39
CA ASN A 52 -18.94 1.98 -4.03
C ASN A 52 -18.38 0.66 -4.56
N PHE A 53 -19.26 -0.24 -4.98
CA PHE A 53 -18.89 -1.56 -5.46
C PHE A 53 -17.91 -1.49 -6.64
N GLU A 54 -18.16 -0.60 -7.59
CA GLU A 54 -17.32 -0.46 -8.78
C GLU A 54 -15.88 -0.06 -8.46
N LEU A 55 -15.70 0.85 -7.51
CA LEU A 55 -14.39 1.28 -7.04
C LEU A 55 -13.69 0.17 -6.27
N THR A 56 -14.35 -0.41 -5.27
CA THR A 56 -13.74 -1.40 -4.38
C THR A 56 -13.37 -2.67 -5.13
N GLU A 57 -14.24 -3.13 -6.04
CA GLU A 57 -13.97 -4.33 -6.84
C GLU A 57 -12.86 -4.11 -7.85
N THR A 58 -12.81 -2.97 -8.55
CA THR A 58 -11.70 -2.69 -9.48
C THR A 58 -10.36 -2.60 -8.75
N ILE A 59 -10.34 -1.96 -7.58
CA ILE A 59 -9.14 -1.88 -6.74
C ILE A 59 -8.69 -3.29 -6.34
N ASN A 60 -9.62 -4.13 -5.86
CA ASN A 60 -9.32 -5.51 -5.47
C ASN A 60 -8.87 -6.36 -6.67
N LEU A 61 -9.53 -6.29 -7.83
CA LEU A 61 -9.13 -7.08 -9.00
C LEU A 61 -7.76 -6.69 -9.54
N THR A 62 -7.45 -5.39 -9.57
CA THR A 62 -6.11 -4.92 -9.98
C THR A 62 -5.04 -5.34 -8.98
N LEU A 63 -5.34 -5.37 -7.68
CA LEU A 63 -4.43 -5.85 -6.64
C LEU A 63 -3.92 -7.27 -6.90
N TRP A 64 -4.82 -8.17 -7.33
CA TRP A 64 -4.51 -9.57 -7.60
C TRP A 64 -3.87 -9.83 -8.97
N GLY A 65 -4.01 -8.89 -9.92
CA GLY A 65 -3.40 -9.01 -11.24
C GLY A 65 -1.87 -9.03 -11.17
N LYS A 66 -1.23 -9.91 -11.95
CA LYS A 66 0.24 -9.95 -12.05
C LYS A 66 0.69 -9.11 -13.23
N ALA A 67 1.48 -8.08 -12.97
CA ALA A 67 1.93 -7.18 -14.02
C ALA A 67 2.73 -7.90 -15.11
N GLU A 68 3.47 -8.95 -14.75
CA GLU A 68 4.31 -9.74 -15.64
C GLU A 68 3.52 -10.56 -16.66
N GLU A 69 2.25 -10.85 -16.36
CA GLU A 69 1.35 -11.59 -17.24
C GLU A 69 0.61 -10.65 -18.22
N GLU A 70 0.72 -9.34 -18.02
CA GLU A 70 0.08 -8.32 -18.87
C GLU A 70 0.89 -8.01 -20.13
N ARG A 71 0.18 -7.64 -21.21
CA ARG A 71 0.82 -7.25 -22.48
C ARG A 71 1.75 -6.03 -22.34
N ALA A 72 1.44 -5.14 -21.40
CA ALA A 72 2.25 -3.96 -21.09
C ALA A 72 2.40 -3.82 -19.56
N PRO A 73 3.35 -4.56 -18.96
CA PRO A 73 3.50 -4.65 -17.50
C PRO A 73 3.60 -3.29 -16.81
N GLU A 74 4.44 -2.40 -17.32
CA GLU A 74 4.63 -1.06 -16.74
C GLU A 74 3.34 -0.22 -16.76
N ARG A 75 2.53 -0.34 -17.82
CA ARG A 75 1.24 0.37 -17.93
C ARG A 75 0.23 -0.15 -16.93
N PHE A 76 0.20 -1.47 -16.74
CA PHE A 76 -0.63 -2.09 -15.70
C PHE A 76 -0.21 -1.63 -14.30
N ARG A 77 1.10 -1.61 -13.99
CA ARG A 77 1.59 -1.08 -12.71
C ARG A 77 1.17 0.38 -12.48
N ARG A 78 1.29 1.24 -13.50
CA ARG A 78 0.83 2.64 -13.42
C ARG A 78 -0.67 2.73 -13.16
N PHE A 79 -1.46 1.86 -13.79
CA PHE A 79 -2.89 1.78 -13.54
C PHE A 79 -3.20 1.29 -12.11
N ARG A 80 -2.50 0.26 -11.63
CA ARG A 80 -2.64 -0.26 -10.25
C ARG A 80 -2.21 0.76 -9.20
N ILE A 81 -1.17 1.54 -9.44
CA ILE A 81 -0.80 2.69 -8.59
C ILE A 81 -1.96 3.69 -8.54
N PHE A 82 -2.62 3.97 -9.66
CA PHE A 82 -3.76 4.87 -9.68
C PHE A 82 -4.98 4.34 -8.92
N THR A 83 -5.34 3.06 -9.08
CA THR A 83 -6.43 2.46 -8.31
C THR A 83 -6.12 2.45 -6.82
N ASN A 84 -4.88 2.15 -6.42
CA ASN A 84 -4.46 2.19 -5.02
C ASN A 84 -4.31 3.62 -4.47
N ALA A 85 -3.97 4.61 -5.30
CA ALA A 85 -4.03 6.02 -4.89
C ALA A 85 -5.47 6.45 -4.61
N VAL A 86 -6.44 5.98 -5.40
CA VAL A 86 -7.88 6.16 -5.08
C VAL A 86 -8.24 5.47 -3.77
N ALA A 87 -7.73 4.25 -3.51
CA ALA A 87 -7.92 3.57 -2.24
C ALA A 87 -7.44 4.41 -1.05
N VAL A 88 -6.22 4.98 -1.13
CA VAL A 88 -5.69 5.90 -0.11
C VAL A 88 -6.64 7.07 0.16
N MET A 89 -7.21 7.68 -0.88
CA MET A 89 -8.16 8.78 -0.71
C MET A 89 -9.45 8.33 -0.01
N LEU A 90 -9.90 7.09 -0.23
CA LEU A 90 -11.05 6.51 0.47
C LEU A 90 -10.74 6.22 1.95
N TYR A 91 -9.53 5.76 2.28
CA TYR A 91 -9.14 5.59 3.69
C TYR A 91 -9.16 6.88 4.50
N LEU A 92 -8.89 8.00 3.83
CA LEU A 92 -8.78 9.32 4.45
C LEU A 92 -10.07 10.16 4.31
N SER A 93 -11.13 9.60 3.72
CA SER A 93 -12.44 10.25 3.68
C SER A 93 -13.22 10.03 4.97
N ASP A 94 -14.26 10.84 5.20
CA ASP A 94 -15.11 10.73 6.39
C ASP A 94 -15.87 9.41 6.46
N GLU A 95 -16.18 8.79 5.31
CA GLU A 95 -16.86 7.49 5.25
C GLU A 95 -15.90 6.31 5.45
N GLY A 96 -14.61 6.51 5.20
CA GLY A 96 -13.60 5.46 5.27
C GLY A 96 -13.69 4.44 4.13
N PRO A 97 -12.82 3.41 4.17
CA PRO A 97 -12.75 2.36 3.16
C PRO A 97 -13.88 1.33 3.36
N SER A 98 -14.10 0.47 2.37
CA SER A 98 -14.85 -0.77 2.58
C SER A 98 -14.13 -1.67 3.59
N GLU A 99 -14.89 -2.42 4.42
CA GLU A 99 -14.35 -3.42 5.36
C GLU A 99 -13.50 -4.51 4.68
N THR A 100 -13.64 -4.66 3.35
CA THR A 100 -12.91 -5.63 2.53
C THR A 100 -11.58 -5.10 1.99
N MET A 101 -11.22 -3.85 2.33
CA MET A 101 -9.99 -3.21 1.91
C MET A 101 -9.09 -3.01 3.15
N PRO A 102 -8.16 -3.93 3.45
CA PRO A 102 -7.16 -3.73 4.49
C PRO A 102 -6.02 -2.82 4.00
N ALA A 103 -5.52 -1.97 4.88
CA ALA A 103 -4.52 -0.96 4.51
C ALA A 103 -3.19 -1.59 4.07
N ASN A 104 -2.83 -2.77 4.61
CA ASN A 104 -1.62 -3.49 4.23
C ASN A 104 -1.58 -3.84 2.73
N TYR A 105 -2.72 -4.15 2.10
CA TYR A 105 -2.83 -4.51 0.70
C TYR A 105 -2.59 -3.32 -0.22
N THR A 106 -3.15 -2.17 0.15
CA THR A 106 -2.89 -0.93 -0.57
C THR A 106 -1.42 -0.53 -0.45
N ALA A 107 -0.86 -0.63 0.76
CA ALA A 107 0.53 -0.26 1.02
C ALA A 107 1.53 -1.13 0.25
N ILE A 108 1.37 -2.46 0.26
CA ILE A 108 2.29 -3.36 -0.45
C ILE A 108 2.19 -3.22 -1.96
N ALA A 109 0.98 -3.02 -2.50
CA ALA A 109 0.81 -2.80 -3.94
C ALA A 109 1.53 -1.54 -4.42
N LEU A 110 1.40 -0.45 -3.66
CA LEU A 110 2.08 0.82 -3.96
C LEU A 110 3.60 0.68 -3.86
N LEU A 111 4.12 0.06 -2.80
CA LEU A 111 5.56 -0.16 -2.63
C LEU A 111 6.15 -0.99 -3.77
N ASP A 112 5.55 -2.14 -4.04
CA ASP A 112 6.05 -3.11 -5.02
C ASP A 112 6.05 -2.51 -6.43
N ASP A 113 4.98 -1.81 -6.83
CA ASP A 113 4.94 -1.16 -8.14
C ASP A 113 5.86 0.05 -8.25
N ALA A 114 5.94 0.88 -7.20
CA ALA A 114 6.86 2.02 -7.19
C ALA A 114 8.32 1.55 -7.31
N HIS A 115 8.67 0.49 -6.57
CA HIS A 115 9.98 -0.13 -6.62
C HIS A 115 10.27 -0.74 -7.99
N ALA A 116 9.36 -1.56 -8.52
CA ALA A 116 9.53 -2.22 -9.82
C ALA A 116 9.65 -1.23 -11.00
N LEU A 117 9.03 -0.04 -10.87
CA LEU A 117 9.15 1.04 -11.85
C LEU A 117 10.39 1.93 -11.65
N GLY A 118 11.12 1.77 -10.54
CA GLY A 118 12.20 2.69 -10.17
C GLY A 118 11.74 4.13 -9.95
N ASP A 119 10.49 4.34 -9.53
CA ASP A 119 9.89 5.66 -9.38
C ASP A 119 10.27 6.27 -8.02
N THR A 120 11.43 6.95 -7.99
CA THR A 120 11.97 7.55 -6.77
C THR A 120 11.08 8.64 -6.18
N GLU A 121 10.36 9.39 -7.02
CA GLU A 121 9.43 10.42 -6.56
C GLU A 121 8.25 9.77 -5.82
N LEU A 122 7.66 8.73 -6.41
CA LEU A 122 6.60 7.95 -5.77
C LEU A 122 7.08 7.32 -4.46
N LEU A 123 8.24 6.66 -4.45
CA LEU A 123 8.80 6.04 -3.24
C LEU A 123 8.98 7.05 -2.09
N SER A 124 9.49 8.25 -2.38
CA SER A 124 9.58 9.32 -1.39
C SER A 124 8.22 9.86 -0.93
N LEU A 125 7.19 9.84 -1.79
CA LEU A 125 5.82 10.23 -1.42
C LEU A 125 5.12 9.19 -0.53
N LEU A 126 5.45 7.90 -0.68
CA LEU A 126 4.77 6.83 0.08
C LEU A 126 5.05 6.90 1.58
N HIS A 127 6.22 7.36 2.01
CA HIS A 127 6.54 7.45 3.44
C HIS A 127 5.57 8.34 4.24
N PRO A 128 5.34 9.62 3.86
CA PRO A 128 4.35 10.44 4.55
C PRO A 128 2.91 9.94 4.35
N VAL A 129 2.58 9.32 3.21
CA VAL A 129 1.25 8.71 2.98
C VAL A 129 0.98 7.59 3.97
N PHE A 130 1.92 6.67 4.18
CA PHE A 130 1.75 5.60 5.16
C PHE A 130 1.64 6.13 6.59
N GLY A 131 2.36 7.22 6.90
CA GLY A 131 2.18 7.93 8.17
C GLY A 131 0.79 8.57 8.34
N GLU A 132 0.18 9.06 7.26
CA GLU A 132 -1.21 9.56 7.27
C GLU A 132 -2.21 8.42 7.45
N LEU A 133 -2.08 7.33 6.69
CA LEU A 133 -2.91 6.12 6.84
C LEU A 133 -2.81 5.57 8.28
N HIS A 134 -1.61 5.48 8.83
CA HIS A 134 -1.37 4.95 10.18
C HIS A 134 -2.13 5.73 11.26
N ARG A 135 -2.22 7.06 11.12
CA ARG A 135 -2.98 7.90 12.05
C ARG A 135 -4.49 7.75 11.89
N SER A 136 -4.95 7.48 10.67
CA SER A 136 -6.37 7.42 10.34
C SER A 136 -7.00 6.05 10.56
N THR A 137 -6.20 4.99 10.67
CA THR A 137 -6.73 3.62 10.81
C THR A 137 -7.49 3.39 12.12
N ASN A 138 -7.32 4.20 13.18
CA ASN A 138 -8.02 4.05 14.47
C ASN A 138 -9.55 3.96 14.37
N ASN A 139 -10.13 4.48 13.28
CA ASN A 139 -11.57 4.55 13.08
C ASN A 139 -12.13 3.40 12.22
N VAL A 140 -11.31 2.41 11.85
CA VAL A 140 -11.67 1.31 10.96
C VAL A 140 -11.62 -0.02 11.72
N LEU A 141 -12.54 -0.95 11.40
CA LEU A 141 -12.73 -2.24 12.10
C LEU A 141 -11.44 -3.07 12.29
N TRP A 142 -10.46 -2.92 11.40
CA TRP A 142 -9.18 -3.64 11.41
C TRP A 142 -7.97 -2.74 11.68
N GLY A 143 -8.20 -1.48 12.04
CA GLY A 143 -7.19 -0.46 11.96
C GLY A 143 -5.93 -0.66 12.79
N GLU A 144 -6.09 -1.15 14.02
CA GLU A 144 -4.95 -1.43 14.92
C GLU A 144 -4.09 -2.60 14.44
N ASP A 145 -4.72 -3.61 13.85
CA ASP A 145 -4.07 -4.81 13.32
C ASP A 145 -3.27 -4.51 12.03
N GLU A 146 -3.63 -3.45 11.31
CA GLU A 146 -2.99 -3.03 10.05
C GLU A 146 -1.84 -2.03 10.24
N LYS A 147 -1.79 -1.31 11.37
CA LYS A 147 -0.74 -0.32 11.68
C LYS A 147 0.68 -0.85 11.59
N PRO A 148 1.00 -2.04 12.13
CA PRO A 148 2.34 -2.61 12.01
C PRO A 148 2.83 -2.70 10.56
N PHE A 149 1.96 -3.00 9.59
CA PHE A 149 2.32 -3.05 8.17
C PHE A 149 2.62 -1.68 7.58
N LEU A 150 1.88 -0.64 7.99
CA LEU A 150 2.16 0.74 7.58
C LEU A 150 3.51 1.21 8.15
N THR A 151 3.80 0.87 9.41
CA THR A 151 5.10 1.12 10.04
C THR A 151 6.23 0.35 9.34
N LEU A 152 6.01 -0.93 8.99
CA LEU A 152 6.97 -1.69 8.19
C LEU A 152 7.22 -1.02 6.84
N GLY A 153 6.17 -0.55 6.14
CA GLY A 153 6.31 0.17 4.88
C GLY A 153 7.16 1.44 5.02
N GLN A 154 6.99 2.21 6.09
CA GLN A 154 7.84 3.37 6.38
C GLN A 154 9.29 2.99 6.64
N LEU A 155 9.53 1.92 7.42
CA LEU A 155 10.86 1.40 7.69
C LEU A 155 11.56 0.91 6.42
N LEU A 156 10.87 0.18 5.54
CA LEU A 156 11.40 -0.28 4.25
C LEU A 156 11.85 0.91 3.39
N LEU A 157 11.03 1.96 3.28
CA LEU A 157 11.38 3.16 2.53
C LEU A 157 12.60 3.89 3.11
N ALA A 158 12.71 3.94 4.43
CA ALA A 158 13.86 4.50 5.12
C ALA A 158 15.14 3.69 4.84
N LEU A 159 15.08 2.36 4.95
CA LEU A 159 16.20 1.45 4.65
C LEU A 159 16.63 1.51 3.18
N MET A 160 15.68 1.70 2.25
CA MET A 160 15.96 1.92 0.83
C MET A 160 16.52 3.31 0.51
N GLY A 161 16.67 4.19 1.50
CA GLY A 161 17.27 5.53 1.34
C GLY A 161 16.30 6.60 0.84
N HIS A 162 14.99 6.35 0.84
CA HIS A 162 13.98 7.34 0.45
C HIS A 162 13.62 8.33 1.57
N VAL A 163 14.20 8.13 2.77
CA VAL A 163 14.07 9.00 3.94
C VAL A 163 15.46 9.18 4.58
N PRO A 164 16.31 10.08 4.05
CA PRO A 164 17.73 10.15 4.42
C PRO A 164 18.02 10.41 5.91
N ASP A 165 17.12 11.12 6.59
CA ASP A 165 17.28 11.50 8.00
C ASP A 165 16.47 10.62 8.96
N ALA A 166 16.04 9.43 8.51
CA ALA A 166 15.25 8.54 9.34
C ALA A 166 16.08 7.91 10.46
N ASP A 167 15.59 8.02 11.70
CA ASP A 167 16.10 7.23 12.81
C ASP A 167 15.57 5.79 12.71
N ILE A 168 16.39 4.91 12.14
CA ILE A 168 16.03 3.51 11.91
C ILE A 168 15.72 2.77 13.21
N GLN A 169 16.40 3.09 14.32
CA GLN A 169 16.14 2.41 15.59
C GLN A 169 14.75 2.75 16.11
N VAL A 170 14.33 4.02 16.03
CA VAL A 170 12.98 4.45 16.42
C VAL A 170 11.90 3.69 15.62
N TRP A 171 12.12 3.46 14.33
CA TRP A 171 11.18 2.69 13.51
C TRP A 171 11.13 1.21 13.89
N CYS A 172 12.27 0.60 14.20
CA CYS A 172 12.33 -0.78 14.69
C CYS A 172 11.58 -0.93 16.02
N ASP A 173 11.87 -0.06 16.98
CA ASP A 173 11.25 -0.07 18.31
C ASP A 173 9.73 0.13 18.21
N ARG A 174 9.29 1.02 17.32
CA ARG A 174 7.88 1.26 17.06
C ARG A 174 7.20 0.03 16.46
N LEU A 175 7.80 -0.61 15.47
CA LEU A 175 7.22 -1.80 14.85
C LEU A 175 7.02 -2.93 15.87
N ILE A 176 8.04 -3.17 16.71
CA ILE A 176 7.98 -4.17 17.79
C ILE A 176 6.87 -3.81 18.79
N ALA A 177 6.79 -2.55 19.21
CA ALA A 177 5.78 -2.11 20.16
C ALA A 177 4.34 -2.18 19.61
N GLU A 178 4.15 -1.96 18.31
CA GLU A 178 2.85 -2.07 17.64
C GLU A 178 2.43 -3.54 17.45
N GLU A 179 3.35 -4.40 17.01
CA GLU A 179 3.12 -5.85 16.90
C GLU A 179 2.70 -6.46 18.25
N SER A 180 3.38 -6.09 19.34
CA SER A 180 3.08 -6.58 20.69
C SER A 180 1.71 -6.13 21.23
N ARG A 181 1.07 -5.15 20.59
CA ARG A 181 -0.28 -4.66 20.94
C ARG A 181 -1.37 -5.25 20.05
N SER A 182 -1.03 -5.93 18.96
CA SER A 182 -2.02 -6.51 18.05
C SER A 182 -2.86 -7.55 18.79
N THR A 183 -4.18 -7.42 18.66
CA THR A 183 -5.14 -8.27 19.36
C THR A 183 -5.25 -9.67 18.76
N ARG A 184 -4.76 -9.84 17.52
CA ARG A 184 -4.74 -11.09 16.75
C ARG A 184 -3.45 -11.87 16.89
N ASN A 185 -2.48 -11.38 17.67
CA ASN A 185 -1.23 -12.09 17.91
C ASN A 185 -1.51 -13.44 18.58
N ASN A 186 -1.69 -14.45 17.73
CA ASN A 186 -1.82 -15.83 18.12
C ASN A 186 -0.39 -16.28 18.44
N SER A 187 -0.19 -16.84 19.62
CA SER A 187 1.06 -17.36 20.19
C SER A 187 1.91 -18.33 19.32
N THR A 188 1.65 -18.45 18.02
CA THR A 188 2.37 -19.24 17.01
C THR A 188 3.74 -18.67 16.65
N GLY A 189 4.06 -17.42 17.01
CA GLY A 189 5.45 -16.91 17.05
C GLY A 189 6.01 -16.31 15.75
N GLU A 190 5.18 -16.12 14.72
CA GLU A 190 5.58 -15.44 13.48
C GLU A 190 5.35 -13.92 13.61
N PHE A 191 6.41 -13.21 14.00
CA PHE A 191 6.38 -11.75 14.21
C PHE A 191 5.76 -11.02 13.02
N LEU A 192 4.87 -10.07 13.30
CA LEU A 192 4.09 -9.26 12.34
C LEU A 192 3.01 -10.03 11.56
N TRP A 193 3.28 -11.25 11.11
CA TRP A 193 2.40 -11.97 10.18
C TRP A 193 1.10 -12.45 10.83
N THR A 194 1.07 -12.60 12.14
CA THR A 194 -0.16 -12.91 12.87
C THR A 194 -1.03 -11.69 13.17
N CYS A 195 -0.56 -10.46 12.87
CA CYS A 195 -1.32 -9.26 13.20
C CYS A 195 -2.63 -9.13 12.44
N THR A 196 -2.76 -9.74 11.26
CA THR A 196 -3.94 -9.62 10.40
C THR A 196 -4.38 -10.97 9.85
N GLY A 197 -5.68 -11.10 9.55
CA GLY A 197 -6.21 -12.24 8.78
C GLY A 197 -6.10 -12.04 7.26
N PHE A 198 -5.62 -10.88 6.82
CA PHE A 198 -5.38 -10.53 5.42
C PHE A 198 -3.94 -10.89 5.03
N ASP A 199 -3.69 -12.19 4.95
CA ASP A 199 -2.35 -12.79 4.83
C ASP A 199 -1.88 -13.08 3.40
N GLN A 200 -2.77 -12.93 2.42
CA GLN A 200 -2.55 -13.42 1.05
C GLN A 200 -1.40 -12.70 0.32
N LEU A 201 -0.94 -11.54 0.83
CA LEU A 201 0.17 -10.77 0.27
C LEU A 201 1.43 -10.75 1.15
N HIS A 202 1.51 -11.59 2.20
CA HIS A 202 2.70 -11.64 3.08
C HIS A 202 3.98 -11.98 2.32
N ASP A 203 3.95 -12.86 1.32
CA ASP A 203 5.14 -13.19 0.53
C ASP A 203 5.73 -11.97 -0.20
N ARG A 204 4.88 -11.04 -0.64
CA ARG A 204 5.34 -9.77 -1.25
C ARG A 204 6.02 -8.88 -0.22
N TRP A 205 5.47 -8.81 1.00
CA TRP A 205 6.12 -8.11 2.11
C TRP A 205 7.48 -8.72 2.45
N LYS A 206 7.55 -10.06 2.59
CA LYS A 206 8.81 -10.78 2.87
C LYS A 206 9.85 -10.54 1.77
N ALA A 207 9.44 -10.51 0.51
CA ALA A 207 10.35 -10.19 -0.60
C ALA A 207 10.94 -8.76 -0.49
N LEU A 208 10.12 -7.76 -0.13
CA LEU A 208 10.64 -6.41 0.10
C LEU A 208 11.51 -6.30 1.35
N VAL A 209 11.21 -7.06 2.40
CA VAL A 209 12.06 -7.16 3.60
C VAL A 209 13.44 -7.72 3.23
N ASP A 210 13.47 -8.83 2.49
CA ASP A 210 14.74 -9.46 2.07
C ASP A 210 15.58 -8.51 1.21
N LEU A 211 14.92 -7.71 0.38
CA LEU A 211 15.55 -6.71 -0.46
C LEU A 211 16.10 -5.50 0.32
N ALA A 212 15.31 -4.95 1.25
CA ALA A 212 15.63 -3.67 1.90
C ALA A 212 16.52 -3.82 3.14
N PHE A 213 16.35 -4.90 3.91
CA PHE A 213 17.09 -5.07 5.15
C PHE A 213 18.53 -5.50 4.86
N PRO A 214 19.53 -4.86 5.51
CA PRO A 214 20.91 -5.25 5.33
C PRO A 214 21.15 -6.67 5.85
N THR A 215 21.94 -7.46 5.10
CA THR A 215 22.39 -8.79 5.52
C THR A 215 23.54 -8.72 6.53
N GLN A 216 24.22 -7.58 6.61
CA GLN A 216 25.29 -7.28 7.56
C GLN A 216 25.16 -5.83 8.03
N THR A 217 25.15 -5.62 9.34
CA THR A 217 25.13 -4.28 9.96
C THR A 217 25.61 -4.39 11.41
N GLU A 218 26.14 -3.30 11.96
CA GLU A 218 26.48 -3.21 13.39
C GLU A 218 25.22 -3.03 14.27
N ASN A 219 24.06 -2.74 13.67
CA ASN A 219 22.81 -2.64 14.38
C ASN A 219 22.19 -4.04 14.58
N GLU A 220 22.41 -4.64 15.75
CA GLU A 220 21.87 -5.95 16.12
C GLU A 220 20.34 -6.02 16.06
N SER A 221 19.63 -4.94 16.41
CA SER A 221 18.16 -4.85 16.34
C SER A 221 17.65 -5.08 14.93
N LEU A 222 18.33 -4.52 13.92
CA LEU A 222 17.97 -4.70 12.51
C LEU A 222 18.20 -6.13 12.03
N LEU A 223 19.29 -6.78 12.46
CA LEU A 223 19.55 -8.17 12.11
C LEU A 223 18.51 -9.10 12.73
N LEU A 224 18.17 -8.87 14.01
CA LEU A 224 17.13 -9.63 14.70
C LEU A 224 15.77 -9.43 14.05
N LEU A 225 15.40 -8.17 13.76
CA LEU A 225 14.13 -7.84 13.11
C LEU A 225 14.03 -8.47 11.72
N ARG A 226 15.09 -8.42 10.91
CA ARG A 226 15.15 -9.12 9.62
C ARG A 226 14.90 -10.61 9.79
N ALA A 227 15.56 -11.26 10.75
CA ALA A 227 15.40 -12.69 11.00
C ALA A 227 13.97 -13.04 11.44
N MET A 228 13.34 -12.22 12.29
CA MET A 228 11.96 -12.42 12.71
C MET A 228 10.96 -12.25 11.56
N LEU A 229 11.17 -11.27 10.68
CA LEU A 229 10.29 -11.01 9.54
C LEU A 229 10.43 -12.07 8.43
N LEU A 230 11.61 -12.69 8.28
CA LEU A 230 11.88 -13.70 7.25
C LEU A 230 11.75 -15.15 7.74
N ALA A 231 11.45 -15.36 9.02
CA ALA A 231 11.07 -16.67 9.56
C ALA A 231 9.78 -17.17 8.90
#